data_AF-A0A1E4T076-F1
#
_entry.id   AF-A0A1E4T076-F1
#
_cell.length_a   1.000
_cell.length_b   1.000
_cell.length_c   1.000
_cell.angle_alpha   90.00
_cell.angle_beta   90.00
_cell.angle_gamma   90.00
#
_symmetry.space_group_name_H-M   'P 1'
#
loop_
_entity.id
_entity.type
_entity.pdbx_description
1 polymer ?
#
loop_
_entity_poly.entity_id
_entity_poly.type
_entity_poly.pdbx_seq_one_letter_code
_entity_poly.pdbx_strand_id
1 'polypeptide(L)'
;MPSNKTTSYKLSSNTTNQYDCNVLPVYINYTGRVNDITTNWNKELTTSTTTTTTTNDNEFKTSVNYFRGRKLIGLKHELSNNDNDNDNKLQLKLFEKQDDLMNGTSDNIQYKEIGTCKNIINYDHERIPLLNDPVNKMIEWISLS
;
A
#
# COMPACT_ATOMS: atom_id res chain seq x y z
N MET A 1 -41.28 -14.85 10.01
CA MET A 1 -40.58 -13.56 9.81
C MET A 1 -39.14 -13.72 10.22
N PRO A 2 -38.14 -13.60 9.33
CA PRO A 2 -36.75 -13.71 9.74
C PRO A 2 -36.29 -12.38 10.37
N SER A 3 -35.66 -12.48 11.53
CA SER A 3 -35.09 -11.38 12.30
C SER A 3 -33.85 -10.85 11.57
N ASN A 4 -33.90 -9.60 11.12
CA ASN A 4 -32.72 -8.87 10.63
C ASN A 4 -31.77 -8.61 11.80
N LYS A 5 -30.70 -9.41 11.90
CA LYS A 5 -29.55 -9.09 12.75
C LYS A 5 -28.71 -8.05 12.04
N THR A 6 -28.86 -6.80 12.44
CA THR A 6 -27.96 -5.71 12.05
C THR A 6 -26.62 -5.93 12.76
N THR A 7 -25.64 -6.52 12.07
CA THR A 7 -24.27 -6.63 12.54
C THR A 7 -23.62 -5.25 12.49
N SER A 8 -23.53 -4.59 13.64
CA SER A 8 -22.77 -3.34 13.80
C SER A 8 -21.29 -3.66 13.98
N TYR A 9 -20.47 -3.28 13.00
CA TYR A 9 -19.01 -3.32 13.12
C TYR A 9 -18.58 -2.26 14.12
N LYS A 10 -18.12 -2.71 15.29
CA LYS A 10 -17.51 -1.83 16.30
C LYS A 10 -16.11 -1.46 15.80
N LEU A 11 -15.98 -0.29 15.20
CA LEU A 11 -14.69 0.27 14.80
C LEU A 11 -13.91 0.61 16.08
N SER A 12 -13.09 -0.32 16.55
CA SER A 12 -12.17 -0.10 17.67
C SER A 12 -11.00 0.75 17.19
N SER A 13 -11.13 2.07 17.28
CA SER A 13 -10.02 3.01 17.09
C SER A 13 -9.01 2.85 18.24
N ASN A 14 -7.85 2.26 17.97
CA ASN A 14 -6.66 2.47 18.81
C ASN A 14 -5.37 2.17 18.02
N THR A 15 -4.58 3.23 17.82
CA THR A 15 -3.22 3.27 17.24
C THR A 15 -3.03 2.45 15.96
N THR A 16 -3.46 3.01 14.84
CA THR A 16 -3.24 2.44 13.52
C THR A 16 -1.77 2.57 13.15
N ASN A 17 -1.03 1.45 13.18
CA ASN A 17 0.36 1.42 12.72
C ASN A 17 0.44 1.96 11.28
N GLN A 18 1.42 2.83 11.01
CA GLN A 18 1.64 3.36 9.67
C GLN A 18 2.69 2.51 8.95
N TYR A 19 2.37 2.10 7.72
CA TYR A 19 3.23 1.27 6.88
C TYR A 19 3.55 1.95 5.55
N ASP A 20 4.66 1.56 4.95
CA ASP A 20 4.97 1.84 3.54
C ASP A 20 4.61 0.62 2.70
N CYS A 21 3.71 0.82 1.74
CA CYS A 21 3.25 -0.24 0.84
C CYS A 21 4.17 -0.30 -0.40
N ASN A 22 4.97 -1.35 -0.52
CA ASN A 22 5.91 -1.55 -1.64
C ASN A 22 5.34 -2.59 -2.61
N VAL A 23 5.15 -2.22 -3.88
CA VAL A 23 4.73 -3.13 -4.96
C VAL A 23 5.96 -3.52 -5.76
N LEU A 24 6.25 -4.81 -5.82
CA LEU A 24 7.45 -5.35 -6.48
C LEU A 24 7.12 -5.85 -7.89
N PRO A 25 8.07 -5.76 -8.86
CA PRO A 25 7.86 -6.23 -10.23
C PRO A 25 7.99 -7.76 -10.38
N VAL A 26 7.93 -8.51 -9.26
CA VAL A 26 8.15 -9.96 -9.22
C VAL A 26 7.12 -10.62 -8.31
N TYR A 27 6.72 -11.82 -8.70
CA TYR A 27 5.88 -12.67 -7.87
C TYR A 27 6.71 -13.36 -6.80
N ILE A 28 6.27 -13.29 -5.54
CA ILE A 28 6.89 -13.97 -4.41
C ILE A 28 5.93 -15.07 -3.95
N ASN A 29 6.36 -16.33 -4.06
CA ASN A 29 5.61 -17.48 -3.55
C ASN A 29 5.82 -17.66 -2.04
N TYR A 30 5.49 -16.62 -1.27
CA TYR A 30 5.50 -16.62 0.19
C TYR A 30 4.54 -15.54 0.69
N THR A 31 3.74 -15.89 1.69
CA THR A 31 2.85 -14.96 2.39
C THR A 31 3.08 -15.11 3.87
N GLY A 32 3.47 -14.03 4.54
CA GLY A 32 3.76 -14.02 5.95
C GLY A 32 4.77 -12.93 6.31
N ARG A 33 5.08 -12.83 7.60
CA ARG A 33 6.11 -11.91 8.09
C ARG A 33 7.48 -12.35 7.56
N VAL A 34 8.27 -11.40 7.08
CA VAL A 34 9.68 -11.60 6.76
C VAL A 34 10.50 -10.92 7.84
N ASN A 35 11.28 -11.70 8.59
CA ASN A 35 12.19 -11.15 9.59
C ASN A 35 13.30 -10.34 8.89
N ASP A 36 13.77 -9.27 9.55
CA ASP A 36 14.85 -8.41 9.06
C ASP A 36 14.58 -7.65 7.76
N ILE A 37 13.31 -7.46 7.37
CA ILE A 37 12.95 -6.54 6.27
C ILE A 37 13.56 -5.15 6.51
N THR A 38 13.47 -4.61 7.72
CA THR A 38 14.02 -3.30 8.05
C THR A 38 15.54 -3.26 7.93
N THR A 39 16.23 -4.38 8.16
CA THR A 39 17.69 -4.45 8.10
C THR A 39 18.21 -4.63 6.67
N ASN A 40 17.47 -5.32 5.81
CA ASN A 40 17.90 -5.61 4.44
C ASN A 40 17.26 -4.68 3.41
N TRP A 41 15.94 -4.49 3.47
CA TRP A 41 15.20 -3.65 2.51
C TRP A 41 15.39 -2.15 2.77
N ASN A 42 15.32 -1.71 4.03
CA ASN A 42 15.41 -0.27 4.32
C ASN A 42 16.85 0.25 4.35
N LYS A 43 17.84 -0.63 4.52
CA LYS A 43 19.27 -0.24 4.54
C LYS A 43 19.75 0.22 3.17
N GLU A 44 19.20 -0.34 2.10
CA GLU A 44 19.60 -0.06 0.72
C GLU A 44 18.70 1.01 0.06
N LEU A 45 17.66 1.46 0.77
CA LEU A 45 16.72 2.45 0.27
C LEU A 45 17.38 3.82 0.12
N THR A 46 17.55 4.26 -1.12
CA THR A 46 18.00 5.60 -1.46
C THR A 46 16.84 6.38 -2.07
N THR A 47 16.35 7.42 -1.39
CA THR A 47 15.29 8.27 -1.92
C THR A 47 15.91 9.40 -2.73
N SER A 48 15.32 9.71 -3.88
CA SER A 48 15.75 10.84 -4.71
C SER A 48 14.54 11.52 -5.33
N THR A 49 14.59 12.84 -5.45
CA THR A 49 13.61 13.57 -6.24
C THR A 49 14.10 13.60 -7.67
N THR A 50 13.33 13.05 -8.60
CA THR A 50 13.63 13.13 -10.03
C THR A 50 12.65 14.09 -10.69
N THR A 51 13.10 15.31 -10.95
CA THR A 51 12.37 16.25 -11.80
C THR A 51 12.51 15.76 -13.24
N THR A 52 11.43 15.26 -13.83
CA THR A 52 11.43 14.82 -15.23
C THR A 52 10.82 15.94 -16.07
N THR A 53 11.62 16.58 -16.92
CA THR A 53 11.16 17.65 -17.83
C THR A 53 10.40 17.04 -19.02
N THR A 54 9.11 16.77 -18.83
CA THR A 54 8.19 16.44 -19.92
C THR A 54 6.96 17.33 -19.85
N THR A 55 6.93 18.41 -20.65
CA THR A 55 5.83 19.36 -21.00
C THR A 55 4.89 19.91 -19.92
N ASN A 56 4.66 19.20 -18.82
CA ASN A 56 4.01 19.60 -17.58
C ASN A 56 5.03 19.26 -16.47
N ASP A 57 5.53 20.26 -15.75
CA ASP A 57 6.56 20.13 -14.70
C ASP A 57 6.09 19.26 -13.51
N ASN A 58 5.95 17.94 -13.73
CA ASN A 58 5.58 16.99 -12.70
C ASN A 58 6.85 16.50 -12.00
N GLU A 59 7.02 16.93 -10.74
CA GLU A 59 8.07 16.44 -9.86
C GLU A 59 7.70 15.04 -9.36
N PHE A 60 8.48 14.02 -9.75
CA PHE A 60 8.27 12.65 -9.30
C PHE A 60 9.23 12.31 -8.17
N LYS A 61 8.67 11.82 -7.06
CA LYS A 61 9.47 11.25 -5.96
C LYS A 61 9.84 9.81 -6.32
N THR A 62 11.12 9.55 -6.51
CA THR A 62 11.64 8.22 -6.84
C THR A 62 12.42 7.63 -5.67
N SER A 63 12.57 6.32 -5.69
CA SER A 63 13.39 5.58 -4.73
C SER A 63 14.18 4.52 -5.47
N VAL A 64 15.36 4.20 -4.98
CA VAL A 64 16.17 3.09 -5.48
C VAL A 64 16.31 2.09 -4.35
N ASN A 65 16.07 0.83 -4.65
CA ASN A 65 16.29 -0.28 -3.73
C ASN A 65 16.84 -1.49 -4.51
N TYR A 66 17.24 -2.54 -3.81
CA TYR A 66 17.60 -3.80 -4.46
C TYR A 66 16.78 -4.95 -3.88
N PHE A 67 16.43 -5.89 -4.77
CA PHE A 67 15.78 -7.13 -4.38
C PHE A 67 16.55 -8.29 -4.98
N ARG A 68 17.09 -9.17 -4.12
CA ARG A 68 17.90 -10.34 -4.53
C ARG A 68 19.02 -9.96 -5.50
N GLY A 69 19.72 -8.85 -5.20
CA GLY A 69 20.84 -8.34 -6.01
C GLY A 69 20.43 -7.61 -7.29
N ARG A 70 19.14 -7.43 -7.57
CA ARG A 70 18.67 -6.67 -8.73
C ARG A 70 18.22 -5.27 -8.33
N LYS A 71 18.69 -4.27 -9.07
CA LYS A 71 18.29 -2.88 -8.86
C LYS A 71 16.82 -2.68 -9.22
N LEU A 72 16.11 -2.01 -8.31
CA LEU A 72 14.73 -1.59 -8.46
C LEU A 72 14.66 -0.06 -8.40
N ILE A 73 13.83 0.53 -9.25
CA ILE A 73 13.51 1.95 -9.21
C ILE A 73 12.01 2.08 -8.92
N GLY A 74 11.70 2.72 -7.81
CA GLY A 74 10.36 2.91 -7.28
C GLY A 74 9.82 4.30 -7.58
N LEU A 75 8.57 4.38 -8.04
CA LEU A 75 7.79 5.61 -8.13
C LEU A 75 6.86 5.70 -6.91
N LYS A 76 6.91 6.81 -6.17
CA LYS A 76 6.09 7.02 -4.98
C LYS A 76 4.79 7.73 -5.33
N HIS A 77 3.68 7.12 -4.94
CA HIS A 77 2.33 7.68 -5.04
C HIS A 77 1.83 8.04 -3.66
N GLU A 78 1.56 9.33 -3.45
CA GLU A 78 0.98 9.83 -2.20
C GLU A 78 -0.54 9.78 -2.35
N LEU A 79 -1.22 9.08 -1.45
CA LEU A 79 -2.68 8.88 -1.53
C LEU A 79 -3.47 10.03 -0.88
N SER A 80 -2.81 10.86 -0.08
CA SER A 80 -3.41 11.99 0.60
C SER A 80 -3.14 13.28 -0.17
N ASN A 81 -4.15 13.80 -0.85
CA ASN A 81 -4.15 15.20 -1.27
C ASN A 81 -4.35 16.06 -0.01
N ASN A 82 -3.36 16.89 0.30
CA ASN A 82 -3.32 18.03 1.24
C ASN A 82 -4.21 18.01 2.51
N ASP A 83 -3.61 18.39 3.64
CA ASP A 83 -4.26 18.40 4.95
C ASP A 83 -5.50 19.32 5.10
N ASN A 84 -5.88 20.08 4.06
CA ASN A 84 -6.91 21.12 4.12
C ASN A 84 -8.28 20.75 3.51
N ASP A 85 -8.45 19.59 2.85
CA ASP A 85 -9.75 19.15 2.33
C ASP A 85 -10.23 17.88 3.05
N ASN A 86 -11.27 18.03 3.87
CA ASN A 86 -11.76 16.96 4.75
C ASN A 86 -12.72 15.98 4.07
N ASP A 87 -13.11 16.19 2.81
CA ASP A 87 -14.27 15.51 2.25
C ASP A 87 -13.99 14.40 1.23
N ASN A 88 -12.72 14.14 0.83
CA ASN A 88 -12.44 13.02 -0.11
C ASN A 88 -10.98 12.51 -0.08
N LYS A 89 -10.45 12.20 1.11
CA LYS A 89 -9.10 11.61 1.22
C LYS A 89 -9.15 10.10 0.95
N LEU A 90 -8.49 9.65 -0.12
CA LEU A 90 -8.25 8.22 -0.35
C LEU A 90 -7.41 7.66 0.79
N GLN A 91 -7.91 6.60 1.43
CA GLN A 91 -7.22 5.93 2.53
C GLN A 91 -6.92 4.48 2.14
N LEU A 92 -5.65 4.08 2.28
CA LEU A 92 -5.25 2.69 2.19
C LEU A 92 -5.14 2.11 3.59
N LYS A 93 -5.95 1.07 3.84
CA LYS A 93 -6.02 0.36 5.13
C LYS A 93 -5.62 -1.09 4.96
N LEU A 94 -4.88 -1.60 5.93
CA LEU A 94 -4.41 -2.98 5.96
C LEU A 94 -5.26 -3.78 6.94
N PHE A 95 -5.71 -4.94 6.48
CA PHE A 95 -6.53 -5.86 7.26
C PHE A 95 -5.86 -7.21 7.35
N GLU A 96 -5.88 -7.79 8.54
CA GLU A 96 -5.47 -9.17 8.79
C GLU A 96 -6.70 -10.02 9.07
N LYS A 97 -6.77 -11.20 8.46
CA LYS A 97 -7.81 -12.18 8.80
C LYS A 97 -7.55 -12.64 10.22
N GLN A 98 -8.57 -12.56 11.07
CA GLN A 98 -8.48 -13.13 12.41
C GLN A 98 -8.69 -14.63 12.33
N ASP A 99 -7.79 -15.40 12.92
CA ASP A 99 -8.04 -16.81 13.19
C ASP A 99 -9.15 -16.91 14.24
N ASP A 100 -10.32 -17.29 13.76
CA ASP A 100 -11.37 -17.85 14.57
C ASP A 100 -10.81 -19.13 15.19
N LEU A 101 -10.43 -19.03 16.48
CA LEU A 101 -9.90 -20.06 17.40
C LEU A 101 -10.68 -21.41 17.42
N MET A 102 -11.68 -21.56 16.56
CA MET A 102 -12.57 -22.69 16.37
C MET A 102 -12.31 -23.41 15.03
N ASN A 103 -11.04 -23.69 14.72
CA ASN A 103 -10.61 -24.69 13.73
C ASN A 103 -11.37 -24.67 12.38
N GLY A 104 -11.72 -23.49 11.87
CA GLY A 104 -12.40 -23.31 10.58
C GLY A 104 -13.89 -23.69 10.53
N THR A 105 -14.57 -23.77 11.67
CA THR A 105 -16.00 -24.15 11.74
C THR A 105 -16.96 -22.95 11.76
N SER A 106 -16.43 -21.72 11.72
CA SER A 106 -17.24 -20.49 11.70
C SER A 106 -17.37 -19.97 10.27
N ASP A 107 -18.60 -19.83 9.80
CA ASP A 107 -18.92 -19.21 8.51
C ASP A 107 -18.61 -17.70 8.46
N ASN A 108 -18.18 -17.12 9.59
CA ASN A 108 -18.00 -15.69 9.73
C ASN A 108 -16.51 -15.33 9.74
N ILE A 109 -15.98 -14.99 8.55
CA ILE A 109 -14.62 -14.50 8.38
C ILE A 109 -14.53 -13.08 8.94
N GLN A 110 -13.72 -12.89 9.98
CA GLN A 110 -13.48 -11.59 10.58
C GLN A 110 -12.14 -11.02 10.14
N TYR A 111 -12.13 -9.72 9.86
CA TYR A 111 -10.93 -8.96 9.52
C TYR A 111 -10.70 -7.89 10.58
N LYS A 112 -9.43 -7.72 10.97
CA LYS A 112 -9.01 -6.66 11.88
C LYS A 112 -8.15 -5.66 11.12
N GLU A 113 -8.46 -4.37 11.24
CA GLU A 113 -7.56 -3.31 10.76
C GLU A 113 -6.26 -3.38 11.58
N ILE A 114 -5.14 -3.58 10.90
CA ILE A 114 -3.80 -3.66 11.51
C ILE A 114 -2.95 -2.42 11.24
N GLY A 115 -3.37 -1.56 10.31
CA GLY A 115 -2.64 -0.37 9.94
C GLY A 115 -3.19 0.40 8.75
N THR A 116 -2.48 1.47 8.41
CA THR A 116 -2.72 2.32 7.23
C THR A 116 -1.44 2.47 6.44
N CYS A 117 -1.58 2.68 5.13
CA CYS A 117 -0.48 3.06 4.25
C CYS A 117 -0.70 4.50 3.77
N LYS A 118 0.30 5.35 3.99
CA LYS A 118 0.28 6.74 3.48
C LYS A 118 0.62 6.80 1.99
N ASN A 119 1.51 5.92 1.56
CA ASN A 119 2.07 5.91 0.22
C ASN A 119 2.07 4.49 -0.35
N ILE A 120 1.96 4.40 -1.67
CA ILE A 120 2.29 3.20 -2.44
C ILE A 120 3.57 3.51 -3.22
N ILE A 121 4.56 2.63 -3.15
CA ILE A 121 5.78 2.72 -3.95
C ILE A 121 5.74 1.58 -4.96
N ASN A 122 5.57 1.92 -6.24
CA ASN A 122 5.59 0.95 -7.33
C ASN A 122 7.00 0.81 -7.87
N TYR A 123 7.59 -0.39 -7.82
CA TYR A 123 8.93 -0.65 -8.32
C TYR A 123 8.92 -1.33 -9.69
N ASP A 124 9.90 -0.98 -10.52
CA ASP A 124 10.25 -1.73 -11.73
C ASP A 124 11.77 -1.99 -11.78
N HIS A 125 12.18 -2.93 -12.63
CA HIS A 125 13.59 -3.26 -12.85
C HIS A 125 14.28 -2.15 -13.63
N GLU A 126 15.26 -1.50 -12.99
CA GLU A 126 16.20 -0.54 -13.60
C GLU A 126 15.58 0.69 -14.29
N ARG A 127 14.26 0.87 -14.27
CA ARG A 127 13.54 1.99 -14.89
C ARG A 127 12.44 2.51 -13.97
N ILE A 128 12.11 3.78 -14.13
CA ILE A 128 10.95 4.37 -13.43
C ILE A 128 9.67 3.86 -14.10
N PRO A 129 8.68 3.34 -13.36
CA PRO A 129 7.41 2.88 -13.92
C PRO A 129 6.50 4.07 -14.28
N LEU A 130 6.89 4.87 -15.29
CA LEU A 130 6.09 6.01 -15.76
C LEU A 130 5.03 5.60 -16.78
N LEU A 131 5.40 4.73 -17.72
CA LEU A 131 4.51 4.30 -18.79
C LEU A 131 3.60 3.19 -18.28
N ASN A 132 2.28 3.39 -18.35
CA ASN A 132 1.29 2.37 -17.99
C ASN A 132 1.33 1.95 -16.50
N ASP A 133 1.62 2.88 -15.59
CA ASP A 133 1.65 2.60 -14.16
C ASP A 133 0.28 2.11 -13.64
N PRO A 134 0.19 0.84 -13.17
CA PRO A 134 -1.07 0.30 -12.66
C PRO A 134 -1.56 1.02 -11.40
N VAL A 135 -0.65 1.59 -10.59
CA VAL A 135 -1.03 2.30 -9.37
C VAL A 135 -1.71 3.62 -9.71
N ASN A 136 -1.15 4.42 -10.61
CA ASN A 136 -1.78 5.64 -11.10
C ASN A 136 -3.16 5.36 -11.72
N LYS A 137 -3.28 4.33 -12.57
CA LYS A 137 -4.58 3.94 -13.15
C LYS A 137 -5.63 3.55 -12.11
N MET A 138 -5.21 2.84 -11.06
CA MET A 138 -6.10 2.47 -9.96
C MET A 138 -6.57 3.72 -9.21
N ILE A 139 -5.67 4.67 -8.92
CA ILE A 139 -6.02 5.93 -8.25
C ILE A 139 -6.98 6.75 -9.11
N GLU A 140 -6.73 6.85 -10.41
CA GLU A 140 -7.63 7.51 -11.37
C GLU A 140 -9.01 6.85 -11.38
N TRP A 141 -9.07 5.52 -11.43
CA TRP A 141 -10.34 4.78 -11.41
C TRP A 141 -11.15 5.01 -10.15
N ILE A 142 -10.53 4.99 -8.97
CA ILE A 142 -11.23 5.25 -7.69
C ILE A 142 -11.70 6.71 -7.63
N SER A 143 -10.95 7.64 -8.23
CA SER A 143 -11.35 9.06 -8.25
C SER A 143 -12.54 9.35 -9.16
N LEU A 144 -12.90 8.42 -10.05
CA LEU A 144 -14.06 8.53 -10.95
C LEU A 144 -15.36 7.96 -10.36
N SER A 145 -15.29 7.15 -9.30
CA SER A 145 -16.45 6.50 -8.66
C SER A 145 -17.09 7.37 -7.60
#